data_AF-A0A7X6ZJ42-F1
#
_entry.id   AF-A0A7X6ZJ42-F1
#
_cell.length_a   1.000
_cell.length_b   1.000
_cell.length_c   1.000
_cell.angle_alpha   90.00
_cell.angle_beta   90.00
_cell.angle_gamma   90.00
#
_symmetry.space_group_name_H-M   'P 1'
#
loop_
_entity.id
_entity.type
_entity.pdbx_description
1 polymer ?
#
loop_
_entity_poly.entity_id
_entity_poly.type
_entity_poly.pdbx_seq_one_letter_code
_entity_poly.pdbx_strand_id
1 'polypeptide(L)'
;MIAKNKLIELDKEVANFRQWITKALNIGENLLSKESEDLASAMDERQRILNRTSAIIHKITALQNELQSQQGLSPAQQAQIKEKRALISDLGPKILEQEKRLLKKMRKQTHSINSELASNVRNTKVIKQYLTQPRI
;
A
#
# COMPACT_ATOMS: atom_id res chain seq x y z
N MET A 1 -33.23 -18.00 4.53
CA MET A 1 -32.51 -17.36 5.66
C MET A 1 -31.00 -17.28 5.45
N ILE A 2 -30.33 -18.33 4.96
CA ILE A 2 -28.86 -18.40 4.80
C ILE A 2 -28.28 -17.27 3.93
N ALA A 3 -28.90 -16.95 2.79
CA ALA A 3 -28.43 -15.89 1.88
C ALA A 3 -28.42 -14.49 2.52
N LYS A 4 -29.40 -14.17 3.38
CA LYS A 4 -29.48 -12.87 4.08
C LYS A 4 -28.34 -12.71 5.09
N ASN A 5 -28.02 -13.74 5.85
CA ASN A 5 -26.92 -13.70 6.82
C ASN A 5 -25.57 -13.53 6.12
N LYS A 6 -25.36 -14.24 5.00
CA LYS A 6 -24.13 -14.09 4.18
C LYS A 6 -24.00 -12.72 3.51
N LEU A 7 -25.11 -12.09 3.12
CA LEU A 7 -25.10 -10.71 2.61
C LEU A 7 -24.67 -9.71 3.67
N ILE A 8 -25.16 -9.85 4.91
CA ILE A 8 -24.76 -9.02 6.07
C ILE A 8 -23.28 -9.21 6.37
N GLU A 9 -22.80 -10.46 6.35
CA GLU A 9 -21.38 -10.77 6.53
C GLU A 9 -20.52 -10.14 5.42
N LEU A 10 -20.98 -10.24 4.16
CA LEU A 10 -20.33 -9.59 3.03
C LEU A 10 -20.31 -8.05 3.18
N ASP A 11 -21.38 -7.42 3.68
CA ASP A 11 -21.40 -5.98 4.00
C ASP A 11 -20.32 -5.63 5.03
N LYS A 12 -20.22 -6.42 6.11
CA LYS A 12 -19.24 -6.21 7.17
C LYS A 12 -17.81 -6.33 6.67
N GLU A 13 -17.51 -7.37 5.88
CA GLU A 13 -16.16 -7.57 5.34
C GLU A 13 -15.79 -6.48 4.32
N VAL A 14 -16.73 -6.02 3.49
CA VAL A 14 -16.50 -4.89 2.57
C VAL A 14 -16.25 -3.58 3.34
N ALA A 15 -16.97 -3.34 4.44
CA ALA A 15 -16.72 -2.19 5.30
C ALA A 15 -15.32 -2.25 5.95
N ASN A 16 -14.95 -3.42 6.48
CA ASN A 16 -13.60 -3.65 7.02
C ASN A 16 -12.52 -3.40 5.96
N PHE A 17 -12.70 -3.95 4.75
CA PHE A 17 -11.80 -3.75 3.62
C PHE A 17 -11.60 -2.26 3.33
N ARG A 18 -12.69 -1.49 3.21
CA ARG A 18 -12.66 -0.04 2.96
C ARG A 18 -11.92 0.72 4.06
N GLN A 19 -12.16 0.38 5.32
CA GLN A 19 -11.49 1.03 6.45
C GLN A 19 -9.97 0.80 6.41
N TRP A 20 -9.55 -0.45 6.26
CA TRP A 20 -8.14 -0.81 6.23
C TRP A 20 -7.42 -0.23 5.02
N ILE A 21 -8.04 -0.27 3.84
CA ILE A 21 -7.40 0.26 2.65
C ILE A 21 -7.31 1.78 2.65
N THR A 22 -8.31 2.47 3.20
CA THR A 22 -8.25 3.92 3.41
C THR A 22 -7.10 4.27 4.36
N LYS A 23 -6.91 3.49 5.43
CA LYS A 23 -5.77 3.65 6.33
C LYS A 23 -4.43 3.47 5.60
N ALA A 24 -4.28 2.43 4.78
CA ALA A 24 -3.06 2.22 3.99
C ALA A 24 -2.79 3.37 3.01
N LEU A 25 -3.83 3.86 2.33
CA LEU A 25 -3.72 5.00 1.42
C LEU A 25 -3.30 6.28 2.17
N ASN A 26 -3.87 6.56 3.35
CA ASN A 26 -3.49 7.72 4.14
C ASN A 26 -2.04 7.65 4.61
N ILE A 27 -1.56 6.48 5.05
CA ILE A 27 -0.14 6.29 5.38
C ILE A 27 0.74 6.55 4.17
N GLY A 28 0.37 6.03 2.99
CA GLY A 28 1.12 6.28 1.77
C GLY A 28 1.14 7.75 1.34
N GLU A 29 0.05 8.50 1.50
CA GLU A 29 0.00 9.95 1.23
C GLU A 29 0.89 10.73 2.22
N ASN A 30 0.89 10.34 3.50
CA ASN A 30 1.79 10.92 4.50
C ASN A 30 3.26 10.66 4.16
N LEU A 31 3.58 9.44 3.71
CA LEU A 31 4.93 9.08 3.25
C LEU A 31 5.34 9.83 1.98
N LEU A 32 4.40 10.16 1.10
CA LEU A 32 4.67 10.98 -0.09
C LEU A 32 4.90 12.45 0.26
N SER A 33 4.14 13.00 1.20
CA SER A 33 4.15 14.42 1.57
C SER A 33 5.25 14.82 2.56
N LYS A 34 5.70 13.92 3.46
CA LYS A 34 6.73 14.23 4.46
C LYS A 34 8.08 13.58 4.12
N GLU A 35 9.16 14.24 4.52
CA GLU A 35 10.46 13.59 4.76
C GLU A 35 10.39 13.02 6.19
N SER A 36 9.74 11.87 6.37
CA SER A 36 9.59 11.32 7.72
C SER A 36 10.88 10.64 8.16
N GLU A 37 11.38 11.02 9.34
CA GLU A 37 12.45 10.32 10.05
C GLU A 37 12.13 8.82 10.29
N ASP A 38 10.83 8.48 10.33
CA ASP A 38 10.32 7.11 10.53
C ASP A 38 9.79 6.42 9.24
N LEU A 39 10.45 6.65 8.09
CA LEU A 39 10.06 6.05 6.81
C LEU A 39 9.91 4.51 6.89
N ALA A 40 10.84 3.85 7.58
CA ALA A 40 10.83 2.39 7.73
C ALA A 40 9.62 1.90 8.53
N SER A 41 9.33 2.55 9.66
CA SER A 41 8.20 2.19 10.52
C SER A 41 6.85 2.38 9.82
N ALA A 42 6.68 3.50 9.12
CA ALA A 42 5.46 3.78 8.37
C ALA A 42 5.28 2.86 7.15
N MET A 43 6.37 2.47 6.47
CA MET A 43 6.32 1.46 5.40
C MET A 43 5.93 0.08 5.95
N ASP A 44 6.47 -0.32 7.10
CA ASP A 44 6.12 -1.55 7.79
C ASP A 44 4.64 -1.57 8.21
N GLU A 45 4.14 -0.47 8.79
CA GLU A 45 2.72 -0.36 9.15
C GLU A 45 1.83 -0.47 7.91
N ARG A 46 2.18 0.23 6.82
CA ARG A 46 1.45 0.15 5.54
C ARG A 46 1.43 -1.28 5.01
N GLN A 47 2.57 -1.97 5.03
CA GLN A 47 2.66 -3.36 4.53
C GLN A 47 1.82 -4.32 5.38
N ARG A 48 1.85 -4.19 6.71
CA ARG A 48 0.99 -4.99 7.61
C ARG A 48 -0.48 -4.79 7.30
N ILE A 49 -0.89 -3.55 7.04
CA ILE A 49 -2.27 -3.24 6.66
C ILE A 49 -2.61 -3.88 5.33
N LEU A 50 -1.76 -3.74 4.30
CA LEU A 50 -2.00 -4.35 2.99
C LEU A 50 -2.11 -5.87 3.05
N ASN A 51 -1.25 -6.54 3.84
CA ASN A 51 -1.32 -7.97 4.07
C ASN A 51 -2.67 -8.36 4.72
N ARG A 52 -3.13 -7.58 5.70
CA ARG A 52 -4.46 -7.76 6.30
C ARG A 52 -5.57 -7.54 5.29
N THR A 53 -5.45 -6.54 4.43
CA THR A 53 -6.42 -6.26 3.37
C THR A 53 -6.50 -7.40 2.36
N SER A 54 -5.38 -8.03 2.00
CA SER A 54 -5.34 -9.22 1.14
C SER A 54 -6.14 -10.39 1.73
N ALA A 55 -5.99 -10.67 3.03
CA ALA A 55 -6.78 -11.69 3.71
C ALA A 55 -8.30 -11.38 3.68
N ILE A 56 -8.68 -10.11 3.80
CA ILE A 56 -10.08 -9.68 3.71
C ILE A 56 -10.62 -9.86 2.27
N ILE A 57 -9.82 -9.53 1.24
CA ILE A 57 -10.20 -9.77 -0.16
C ILE A 57 -10.53 -11.25 -0.38
N HIS A 58 -9.70 -12.17 0.09
CA HIS A 58 -9.97 -13.61 -0.03
C HIS A 58 -11.31 -14.01 0.62
N LYS A 59 -11.62 -13.49 1.81
CA LYS A 59 -12.92 -13.72 2.47
C LYS A 59 -14.08 -13.16 1.67
N ILE A 60 -13.95 -11.94 1.15
CA ILE A 60 -14.99 -11.33 0.31
C ILE A 60 -15.21 -12.15 -0.96
N THR A 61 -14.15 -12.57 -1.65
CA THR A 61 -14.26 -13.39 -2.86
C THR A 61 -14.92 -14.73 -2.56
N ALA A 62 -14.58 -15.39 -1.45
CA ALA A 62 -15.24 -16.62 -1.02
C ALA A 62 -16.74 -16.40 -0.78
N LEU A 63 -17.11 -15.37 -0.01
CA LEU A 63 -18.52 -15.02 0.24
C LEU A 63 -19.28 -14.68 -1.04
N GLN A 64 -18.64 -13.98 -1.99
CA GLN A 64 -19.24 -13.65 -3.29
C GLN A 64 -19.50 -14.92 -4.12
N ASN A 65 -18.54 -15.84 -4.19
CA ASN A 65 -18.69 -17.10 -4.91
C ASN A 65 -19.79 -17.96 -4.29
N GLU A 66 -19.82 -18.06 -2.96
CA GLU A 66 -20.86 -18.78 -2.24
C GLU A 66 -22.25 -18.19 -2.51
N LEU A 67 -22.39 -16.86 -2.44
CA LEU A 67 -23.66 -16.20 -2.74
C LEU A 67 -24.07 -16.41 -4.20
N GLN A 68 -23.15 -16.29 -5.16
CA GLN A 68 -23.43 -16.53 -6.57
C GLN A 68 -23.89 -17.98 -6.86
N SER A 69 -23.37 -18.95 -6.10
CA SER A 69 -23.77 -20.36 -6.22
C SER A 69 -25.15 -20.67 -5.61
N GLN A 70 -25.72 -19.77 -4.81
CA GLN A 70 -27.04 -19.98 -4.21
C GLN A 70 -28.17 -19.72 -5.19
N GLN A 71 -28.99 -20.74 -5.42
CA GLN A 71 -30.25 -20.59 -6.17
C GLN A 71 -31.24 -19.73 -5.37
N GLY A 72 -31.97 -18.84 -6.05
CA GLY A 72 -33.03 -18.03 -5.45
C GLY A 72 -32.60 -16.65 -4.93
N LEU A 73 -31.42 -16.13 -5.32
CA LEU A 73 -31.09 -14.71 -5.11
C LEU A 73 -32.03 -13.81 -5.93
N SER A 74 -32.58 -12.78 -5.30
CA SER A 74 -33.35 -11.78 -6.01
C SER A 74 -32.44 -10.91 -6.90
N PRO A 75 -32.97 -10.29 -7.97
CA PRO A 75 -32.20 -9.37 -8.82
C PRO A 75 -31.53 -8.24 -8.02
N ALA A 76 -32.19 -7.74 -6.97
CA ALA A 76 -31.65 -6.72 -6.09
C ALA A 76 -30.42 -7.22 -5.32
N GLN A 77 -30.44 -8.46 -4.82
CA GLN A 77 -29.29 -9.05 -4.12
C GLN A 77 -28.11 -9.29 -5.06
N GLN A 78 -28.39 -9.72 -6.29
CA GLN A 78 -27.35 -9.88 -7.32
C GLN A 78 -26.71 -8.54 -7.69
N ALA A 79 -27.53 -7.48 -7.82
CA ALA A 79 -27.04 -6.12 -8.05
C ALA A 79 -26.14 -5.64 -6.90
N GLN A 80 -26.55 -5.86 -5.64
CA GLN A 80 -25.75 -5.49 -4.46
C GLN A 80 -24.39 -6.23 -4.43
N ILE A 81 -24.35 -7.53 -4.77
CA ILE A 81 -23.10 -8.29 -4.85
C ILE A 81 -22.19 -7.71 -5.95
N LYS A 82 -22.76 -7.36 -7.11
CA LYS A 82 -22.02 -6.76 -8.23
C LYS A 82 -21.45 -5.39 -7.87
N GLU A 83 -22.21 -4.56 -7.19
CA GLU A 83 -21.77 -3.25 -6.70
C GLU A 83 -20.59 -3.41 -5.73
N LYS A 84 -20.70 -4.30 -4.74
CA LYS A 84 -19.59 -4.58 -3.79
C LYS A 84 -18.33 -5.05 -4.49
N ARG A 85 -18.46 -5.86 -5.54
CA ARG A 85 -17.32 -6.29 -6.37
C ARG A 85 -16.67 -5.11 -7.10
N ALA A 86 -17.46 -4.22 -7.68
CA ALA A 86 -16.95 -3.02 -8.35
C ALA A 86 -16.17 -2.13 -7.36
N LEU A 87 -16.73 -1.92 -6.16
CA LEU A 87 -16.08 -1.11 -5.11
C LEU A 87 -14.69 -1.62 -4.71
N ILE A 88 -14.50 -2.94 -4.65
CA ILE A 88 -13.19 -3.53 -4.36
C ILE A 88 -12.24 -3.36 -5.55
N SER A 89 -12.76 -3.58 -6.76
CA SER A 89 -12.00 -3.46 -8.00
C SER A 89 -11.46 -2.05 -8.21
N ASP A 90 -12.22 -1.02 -7.85
CA ASP A 90 -11.83 0.39 -8.04
C ASP A 90 -10.67 0.83 -7.13
N LEU A 91 -10.44 0.12 -6.03
CA LEU A 91 -9.40 0.46 -5.05
C LEU A 91 -8.03 -0.13 -5.39
N GLY A 92 -7.98 -1.24 -6.14
CA GLY A 92 -6.74 -1.88 -6.59
C GLY A 92 -5.81 -0.93 -7.36
N PRO A 93 -6.29 -0.25 -8.41
CA PRO A 93 -5.48 0.70 -9.18
C PRO A 93 -4.88 1.83 -8.33
N LYS A 94 -5.63 2.35 -7.34
CA LYS A 94 -5.16 3.44 -6.47
C LYS A 94 -3.98 3.01 -5.59
N ILE A 95 -4.00 1.79 -5.07
CA ILE A 95 -2.90 1.23 -4.27
C ILE A 95 -1.64 1.09 -5.14
N LEU A 96 -1.80 0.51 -6.34
CA LEU A 96 -0.70 0.31 -7.29
C LEU A 96 -0.08 1.63 -7.74
N GLU A 97 -0.90 2.65 -8.00
CA GLU A 97 -0.42 3.98 -8.34
C GLU A 97 0.41 4.58 -7.20
N GLN A 98 -0.09 4.46 -5.97
CA GLN A 98 0.63 4.96 -4.79
C GLN A 98 1.96 4.23 -4.56
N GLU A 99 2.00 2.91 -4.76
CA GLU A 99 3.24 2.13 -4.70
C GLU A 99 4.27 2.60 -5.73
N LYS A 100 3.84 2.82 -6.98
CA LYS A 100 4.73 3.35 -8.03
C LYS A 100 5.29 4.72 -7.64
N ARG A 101 4.47 5.60 -7.05
CA ARG A 101 4.91 6.92 -6.58
C ARG A 101 5.92 6.81 -5.44
N LEU A 102 5.66 5.94 -4.45
CA LEU A 102 6.58 5.70 -3.32
C LEU A 102 7.92 5.13 -3.79
N LEU A 103 7.91 4.11 -4.66
CA LEU A 103 9.13 3.55 -5.25
C LEU A 103 9.95 4.61 -5.99
N LYS A 104 9.29 5.50 -6.73
CA LYS A 104 9.96 6.59 -7.43
C LYS A 104 10.60 7.58 -6.45
N LYS A 105 9.93 7.91 -5.35
CA LYS A 105 10.47 8.78 -4.28
C LYS A 105 11.70 8.14 -3.62
N MET A 106 11.60 6.87 -3.22
CA MET A 106 12.71 6.13 -2.61
C MET A 106 13.92 6.06 -3.55
N ARG A 107 13.72 5.73 -4.83
CA ARG A 107 14.82 5.69 -5.82
C ARG A 107 15.52 7.04 -5.95
N LYS A 108 14.78 8.15 -5.93
CA LYS A 108 15.37 9.50 -5.95
C LYS A 108 16.20 9.78 -4.69
N GLN A 109 15.68 9.43 -3.51
CA GLN A 109 16.41 9.60 -2.25
C GLN A 109 17.69 8.76 -2.22
N THR A 110 17.63 7.48 -2.62
CA THR A 110 18.82 6.63 -2.72
C THR A 110 19.86 7.20 -3.68
N HIS A 111 19.43 7.75 -4.82
CA HIS A 111 20.34 8.38 -5.77
C HIS A 111 21.02 9.62 -5.17
N SER A 112 20.29 10.47 -4.45
CA SER A 112 20.85 11.64 -3.74
C SER A 112 21.90 11.23 -2.73
N ILE A 113 21.57 10.29 -1.84
CA ILE A 113 22.49 9.78 -0.81
C ILE A 113 23.76 9.20 -1.44
N ASN A 114 23.63 8.42 -2.52
CA ASN A 114 24.79 7.86 -3.21
C ASN A 114 25.67 8.96 -3.84
N SER A 115 25.07 10.01 -4.39
CA SER A 115 25.81 11.14 -4.96
C SER A 115 26.55 11.95 -3.90
N GLU A 116 25.91 12.19 -2.75
CA GLU A 116 26.49 12.87 -1.59
C GLU A 116 27.65 12.04 -0.99
N LEU A 117 27.45 10.74 -0.83
CA LEU A 117 28.49 9.82 -0.36
C LEU A 117 29.70 9.82 -1.30
N ALA A 118 29.47 9.74 -2.62
CA ALA A 118 30.54 9.81 -3.60
C ALA A 118 31.31 11.14 -3.54
N SER A 119 30.60 12.25 -3.34
CA SER A 119 31.20 13.58 -3.13
C SER A 119 32.06 13.61 -1.86
N ASN A 120 31.52 13.13 -0.74
CA ASN A 120 32.22 13.08 0.55
C ASN A 120 33.48 12.19 0.50
N VAL A 121 33.40 11.04 -0.17
CA VAL A 121 34.56 10.15 -0.39
C VAL A 121 35.64 10.85 -1.21
N ARG A 122 35.28 11.57 -2.28
CA ARG A 122 36.24 12.36 -3.08
C ARG A 122 36.87 13.46 -2.25
N ASN A 123 36.07 14.24 -1.53
CA ASN A 123 36.55 15.34 -0.67
C ASN A 123 37.52 14.81 0.40
N THR A 124 37.18 13.69 1.03
CA THR A 124 38.06 13.05 2.03
C THR A 124 39.37 12.57 1.41
N LYS A 125 39.34 12.04 0.19
CA LYS A 125 40.56 11.65 -0.54
C LYS A 125 41.45 12.86 -0.86
N VAL A 126 40.87 13.97 -1.31
CA VAL A 126 41.59 15.22 -1.59
C VAL A 126 42.22 15.79 -0.33
N ILE A 127 41.47 15.85 0.78
CA ILE A 127 41.98 16.33 2.08
C ILE A 127 43.15 15.46 2.55
N LYS A 128 43.02 14.12 2.46
CA LYS A 128 44.11 13.21 2.81
C LYS A 128 45.36 13.48 1.96
N GLN A 129 45.20 13.61 0.64
CA GLN A 129 46.31 13.92 -0.26
C GLN A 129 47.01 15.23 0.12
N TYR A 130 46.25 16.29 0.41
CA TYR A 130 46.78 17.59 0.82
C TYR A 130 47.55 17.50 2.15
N LEU A 131 47.06 16.74 3.13
CA LEU A 131 47.74 16.56 4.42
C LEU A 131 49.00 15.70 4.34
N THR A 132 49.07 14.76 3.39
CA THR A 132 50.22 13.87 3.20
C THR A 132 51.29 14.40 2.25
N GLN A 133 51.06 15.57 1.62
CA GLN A 133 52.08 16.17 0.76
C GLN A 133 53.24 16.71 1.61
N PRO A 134 54.50 16.43 1.22
CA PRO A 134 55.67 16.99 1.91
C PRO A 134 55.62 18.51 1.83
N ARG A 135 55.75 19.17 2.99
CA ARG A 135 55.82 20.63 3.07
C ARG A 135 57.17 21.07 2.50
N ILE A 136 57.13 21.88 1.43
CA ILE A 136 58.30 22.55 0.85
C ILE A 136 58.70 23.70 1.76
#